data_AF-A0A0S6XGX8-F1
#
_entry.id   AF-A0A0S6XGX8-F1
#
_cell.length_a   1.000
_cell.length_b   1.000
_cell.length_c   1.000
_cell.angle_alpha   90.00
_cell.angle_beta   90.00
_cell.angle_gamma   90.00
#
_symmetry.space_group_name_H-M   'P 1'
#
loop_
_entity.id
_entity.type
_entity.pdbx_description
1 polymer ?
#
loop_
_entity_poly.entity_id
_entity_poly.type
_entity_poly.pdbx_seq_one_letter_code
_entity_poly.pdbx_strand_id
1 'polypeptide(L)'
;MQRMAERPGWLKDYRDRWLWEKARLKSRFTAFYQFMAVKYFMVRTEHPATVQAMGFLERLQYRLFSWYNFEMWSVTKIADRLYRDMYLALASGDIDSINNKLKKDISQSLKSRVLSRGKNTEAVWTLDKYHHRPRLVAYSVALIDPNKPKWAQSYMQQAVVELDTDQSLTRRKRTLEKQAETAGQNTARRVREYFVIQKSVIDGVGEDWKIWGMTRPTTIQDVRRDLNKQMGLSDDIY
;
A
#
# COMPACT_ATOMS: atom_id res chain seq x y z
N MET A 1 -20.02 2.16 -6.13
CA MET A 1 -20.65 3.50 -6.23
C MET A 1 -20.44 4.36 -4.96
N GLN A 2 -19.32 4.25 -4.23
CA GLN A 2 -19.15 4.86 -2.89
C GLN A 2 -18.26 6.12 -2.83
N ARG A 3 -17.79 6.68 -3.95
CA ARG A 3 -17.02 7.95 -3.92
C ARG A 3 -17.89 9.20 -3.75
N MET A 4 -19.21 9.08 -3.92
CA MET A 4 -20.14 10.22 -3.84
C MET A 4 -21.05 10.20 -2.61
N ALA A 5 -21.38 9.03 -2.05
CA ALA A 5 -22.38 8.95 -0.98
C ALA A 5 -21.89 9.54 0.37
N GLU A 6 -20.59 9.52 0.64
CA GLU A 6 -20.01 9.98 1.93
C GLU A 6 -19.21 11.28 1.80
N ARG A 7 -19.21 11.92 0.62
CA ARG A 7 -18.53 13.22 0.44
C ARG A 7 -19.50 14.33 0.78
N PRO A 8 -19.13 15.25 1.69
CA PRO A 8 -19.96 16.41 1.99
C PRO A 8 -20.16 17.23 0.71
N GLY A 9 -21.40 17.60 0.44
CA GLY A 9 -21.74 18.33 -0.78
C GLY A 9 -21.18 19.75 -0.74
N TRP A 10 -20.70 20.27 -1.86
CA TRP A 10 -20.24 21.67 -1.94
C TRP A 10 -21.32 22.69 -1.58
N LEU A 11 -22.59 22.35 -1.79
CA LEU A 11 -23.73 23.24 -1.57
C LEU A 11 -24.33 23.18 -0.15
N LYS A 12 -24.24 22.02 0.54
CA LYS A 12 -24.84 21.83 1.87
C LYS A 12 -23.81 21.83 2.99
N ASP A 13 -22.62 21.26 2.74
CA ASP A 13 -21.57 21.01 3.74
C ASP A 13 -20.23 21.58 3.30
N TYR A 14 -20.22 22.82 2.81
CA TYR A 14 -19.02 23.46 2.24
C TYR A 14 -17.82 23.43 3.18
N ARG A 15 -18.03 23.71 4.48
CA ARG A 15 -16.94 23.75 5.48
C ARG A 15 -16.26 22.40 5.64
N ASP A 16 -17.05 21.34 5.75
CA ASP A 16 -16.53 19.97 5.87
C ASP A 16 -15.86 19.53 4.58
N ARG A 17 -16.45 19.89 3.43
CA ARG A 17 -15.86 19.65 2.11
C ARG A 17 -14.51 20.32 1.94
N TRP A 18 -14.39 21.58 2.36
CA TRP A 18 -13.16 22.35 2.32
C TRP A 18 -12.11 21.79 3.27
N LEU A 19 -12.49 21.46 4.51
CA LEU A 19 -11.59 20.84 5.48
C LEU A 19 -11.04 19.51 4.95
N TRP A 20 -11.87 18.70 4.31
CA TRP A 20 -11.48 17.47 3.63
C TRP A 20 -10.50 17.68 2.49
N GLU A 21 -10.80 18.59 1.56
CA GLU A 21 -9.89 18.85 0.43
C GLU A 21 -8.58 19.50 0.92
N LYS A 22 -8.61 20.34 1.95
CA LYS A 22 -7.40 20.89 2.59
C LYS A 22 -6.55 19.81 3.24
N ALA A 23 -7.15 18.89 4.02
CA ALA A 23 -6.45 17.76 4.62
C ALA A 23 -5.83 16.85 3.54
N ARG A 24 -6.57 16.60 2.46
CA ARG A 24 -6.10 15.82 1.31
C ARG A 24 -4.96 16.50 0.57
N LEU A 25 -5.06 17.78 0.27
CA LEU A 25 -3.99 18.55 -0.39
C LEU A 25 -2.74 18.60 0.49
N LYS A 26 -2.91 18.84 1.80
CA LYS A 26 -1.82 18.79 2.77
C LYS A 26 -1.16 17.42 2.77
N SER A 27 -1.93 16.32 2.84
CA SER A 27 -1.39 14.95 2.79
C SER A 27 -0.60 14.68 1.50
N ARG A 28 -1.11 15.07 0.33
CA ARG A 28 -0.40 14.89 -0.95
C ARG A 28 0.86 15.74 -1.03
N PHE A 29 0.80 16.97 -0.54
CA PHE A 29 1.96 17.85 -0.50
C PHE A 29 3.02 17.33 0.48
N THR A 30 2.61 16.86 1.66
CA THR A 30 3.51 16.22 2.63
C THR A 30 4.13 14.95 2.05
N ALA A 31 3.36 14.09 1.37
CA ALA A 31 3.88 12.89 0.72
C ALA A 31 4.91 13.23 -0.37
N PHE A 32 4.61 14.23 -1.19
CA PHE A 32 5.55 14.74 -2.19
C PHE A 32 6.80 15.33 -1.55
N TYR A 33 6.64 16.15 -0.51
CA TYR A 33 7.74 16.76 0.22
C TYR A 33 8.60 15.71 0.93
N GLN A 34 8.00 14.73 1.62
CA GLN A 34 8.73 13.65 2.27
C GLN A 34 9.53 12.83 1.26
N PHE A 35 8.93 12.53 0.10
CA PHE A 35 9.65 11.87 -0.99
C PHE A 35 10.84 12.71 -1.45
N MET A 36 10.62 13.99 -1.75
CA MET A 36 11.69 14.89 -2.19
C MET A 36 12.74 15.09 -1.10
N ALA A 37 12.35 15.23 0.17
CA ALA A 37 13.23 15.46 1.29
C ALA A 37 14.14 14.26 1.55
N VAL A 38 13.56 13.07 1.62
CA VAL A 38 14.31 11.82 1.81
C VAL A 38 15.31 11.64 0.68
N LYS A 39 14.82 11.82 -0.54
CA LYS A 39 15.59 11.54 -1.74
C LYS A 39 16.69 12.57 -1.99
N TYR A 40 16.41 13.86 -1.82
CA TYR A 40 17.35 14.93 -2.14
C TYR A 40 18.26 15.33 -0.98
N PHE A 41 17.80 15.22 0.27
CA PHE A 41 18.52 15.78 1.41
C PHE A 41 18.98 14.75 2.44
N MET A 42 18.27 13.63 2.59
CA MET A 42 18.51 12.69 3.70
C MET A 42 19.28 11.44 3.30
N VAL A 43 19.16 10.97 2.05
CA VAL A 43 19.77 9.71 1.61
C VAL A 43 20.74 9.96 0.45
N ARG A 44 21.96 9.43 0.57
CA ARG A 44 22.87 9.24 -0.55
C ARG A 44 22.92 7.75 -0.86
N THR A 45 22.84 7.36 -2.12
CA THR A 45 22.84 5.93 -2.48
C THR A 45 24.24 5.32 -2.48
N GLU A 46 25.29 6.14 -2.49
CA GLU A 46 26.68 5.70 -2.61
C GLU A 46 27.58 6.42 -1.61
N HIS A 47 28.67 5.74 -1.23
CA HIS A 47 29.70 6.30 -0.37
C HIS A 47 30.41 7.48 -1.05
N PRO A 48 30.75 8.57 -0.35
CA PRO A 48 31.42 9.73 -0.97
C PRO A 48 32.73 9.37 -1.70
N ALA A 49 33.49 8.42 -1.17
CA ALA A 49 34.75 7.97 -1.78
C ALA A 49 34.55 7.24 -3.11
N THR A 50 33.48 6.44 -3.25
CA THR A 50 33.18 5.76 -4.52
C THR A 50 32.74 6.76 -5.58
N VAL A 51 31.96 7.77 -5.20
CA VAL A 51 31.53 8.86 -6.11
C VAL A 51 32.70 9.76 -6.55
N GLN A 52 33.73 9.92 -5.71
CA GLN A 52 34.94 10.67 -6.07
C GLN A 52 35.88 9.89 -7.00
N ALA A 53 35.86 8.55 -6.93
CA ALA A 53 36.60 7.68 -7.83
C ALA A 53 35.95 7.53 -9.22
N MET A 54 34.68 7.91 -9.37
CA MET A 54 33.95 7.87 -10.65
C MET A 54 34.44 8.95 -11.64
N GLY A 55 34.34 8.65 -12.93
CA GLY A 55 34.60 9.62 -13.99
C GLY A 55 33.62 10.80 -13.96
N PHE A 56 33.96 11.92 -14.61
CA PHE A 56 33.12 13.12 -14.62
C PHE A 56 31.69 12.84 -15.13
N LEU A 57 31.56 12.07 -16.21
CA LEU A 57 30.27 11.70 -16.79
C LEU A 57 29.47 10.75 -15.91
N GLU A 58 30.12 9.76 -15.29
CA GLU A 58 29.48 8.83 -14.34
C GLU A 58 28.99 9.57 -13.10
N ARG A 59 29.77 10.51 -12.57
CA ARG A 59 29.36 11.38 -11.46
C ARG A 59 28.19 12.29 -11.85
N LEU A 60 28.17 12.79 -13.09
CA LEU A 60 27.07 13.59 -13.61
C LEU A 60 25.81 12.72 -13.75
N GLN A 61 25.93 11.51 -14.30
CA GLN A 61 24.85 10.55 -14.45
C GLN A 61 24.33 10.06 -13.08
N TYR A 62 25.21 9.87 -12.10
CA TYR A 62 24.85 9.57 -10.72
C TYR A 62 24.02 10.71 -10.12
N ARG A 63 24.47 11.96 -10.27
CA ARG A 63 23.74 13.15 -9.79
C ARG A 63 22.43 13.40 -10.54
N LEU A 64 22.34 13.04 -11.82
CA LEU A 64 21.22 13.39 -12.71
C LEU A 64 20.24 12.25 -13.01
N PHE A 65 20.60 10.97 -12.83
CA PHE A 65 19.79 9.85 -13.33
C PHE A 65 19.70 8.65 -12.39
N SER A 66 20.77 8.22 -11.70
CA SER A 66 20.65 7.16 -10.67
C SER A 66 19.77 7.65 -9.51
N TRP A 67 19.82 8.95 -9.25
CA TRP A 67 18.92 9.63 -8.34
C TRP A 67 17.46 9.58 -8.82
N TYR A 68 17.15 9.47 -10.11
CA TYR A 68 15.78 9.60 -10.62
C TYR A 68 15.07 8.28 -10.84
N ASN A 69 15.51 7.18 -10.21
CA ASN A 69 14.68 5.97 -10.22
C ASN A 69 13.35 6.31 -9.54
N PHE A 70 12.36 6.56 -10.38
CA PHE A 70 11.09 7.16 -10.07
C PHE A 70 10.21 6.03 -9.55
N GLU A 71 10.67 5.36 -8.48
CA GLU A 71 10.00 4.20 -7.90
C GLU A 71 8.53 4.51 -7.59
N MET A 72 8.21 5.76 -7.24
CA MET A 72 6.83 6.22 -7.07
C MET A 72 5.90 5.91 -8.27
N TRP A 73 6.41 5.97 -9.49
CA TRP A 73 5.64 5.73 -10.72
C TRP A 73 5.48 4.23 -11.00
N SER A 74 6.39 3.39 -10.49
CA SER A 74 6.30 1.94 -10.57
C SER A 74 5.58 1.32 -9.36
N VAL A 75 5.49 2.02 -8.23
CA VAL A 75 4.84 1.58 -6.97
C VAL A 75 3.42 1.09 -7.21
N THR A 76 2.62 1.76 -8.04
CA THR A 76 1.25 1.33 -8.34
C THR A 76 1.20 0.01 -9.11
N LYS A 77 2.15 -0.22 -10.03
CA LYS A 77 2.28 -1.48 -10.77
C LYS A 77 2.80 -2.62 -9.89
N ILE A 78 3.75 -2.31 -8.99
CA ILE A 78 4.28 -3.27 -8.03
C ILE A 78 3.19 -3.69 -7.05
N ALA A 79 2.42 -2.73 -6.52
CA ALA A 79 1.27 -2.98 -5.66
C ALA A 79 0.24 -3.88 -6.35
N ASP A 80 -0.09 -3.60 -7.62
CA ASP A 80 -1.02 -4.41 -8.40
C ASP A 80 -0.56 -5.87 -8.55
N ARG A 81 0.72 -6.08 -8.84
CA ARG A 81 1.30 -7.42 -8.94
C ARG A 81 1.25 -8.16 -7.60
N LEU A 82 1.72 -7.51 -6.53
CA LEU A 82 1.70 -8.08 -5.18
C LEU A 82 0.28 -8.41 -4.71
N TYR A 83 -0.67 -7.57 -5.05
CA TYR A 83 -2.08 -7.77 -4.77
C TYR A 83 -2.63 -9.04 -5.42
N ARG A 84 -2.38 -9.23 -6.71
CA ARG A 84 -2.78 -10.43 -7.46
C ARG A 84 -2.10 -11.67 -6.91
N ASP A 85 -0.78 -11.62 -6.71
CA ASP A 85 0.00 -12.74 -6.18
C ASP A 85 -0.56 -13.20 -4.82
N MET A 86 -0.90 -12.25 -3.95
CA MET A 86 -1.50 -12.53 -2.64
C MET A 86 -2.87 -13.20 -2.75
N TYR A 87 -3.78 -12.67 -3.58
CA TYR A 87 -5.11 -13.28 -3.73
C TYR A 87 -5.07 -14.63 -4.43
N LEU A 88 -4.17 -14.82 -5.40
CA LEU A 88 -3.94 -16.11 -6.05
C LEU A 88 -3.41 -17.15 -5.05
N ALA A 89 -2.40 -16.77 -4.24
CA ALA A 89 -1.89 -17.63 -3.16
C ALA A 89 -2.95 -17.95 -2.09
N LEU A 90 -3.81 -16.97 -1.77
CA LEU A 90 -4.92 -17.17 -0.83
C LEU A 90 -6.02 -18.08 -1.41
N ALA A 91 -6.23 -18.05 -2.74
CA ALA A 91 -7.17 -18.91 -3.42
C ALA A 91 -6.63 -20.35 -3.45
N SER A 92 -5.39 -20.55 -3.88
CA SER A 92 -4.72 -21.86 -3.94
C SER A 92 -4.47 -22.48 -2.56
N GLY A 93 -4.31 -21.65 -1.52
CA GLY A 93 -3.95 -22.10 -0.18
C GLY A 93 -2.44 -22.25 0.05
N ASP A 94 -1.61 -21.93 -0.95
CA ASP A 94 -0.15 -21.96 -0.86
C ASP A 94 0.41 -20.56 -0.60
N ILE A 95 0.44 -20.17 0.68
CA ILE A 95 0.97 -18.88 1.13
C ILE A 95 2.50 -18.90 1.20
N ASP A 96 3.10 -20.08 1.38
CA ASP A 96 4.54 -20.21 1.57
C ASP A 96 5.31 -19.78 0.31
N SER A 97 4.72 -20.00 -0.88
CA SER A 97 5.25 -19.51 -2.16
C SER A 97 5.51 -18.00 -2.24
N ILE A 98 4.75 -17.18 -1.51
CA ILE A 98 4.84 -15.71 -1.51
C ILE A 98 5.39 -15.15 -0.19
N ASN A 99 5.89 -15.99 0.71
CA ASN A 99 6.30 -15.56 2.04
C ASN A 99 7.43 -14.52 2.03
N ASN A 100 8.29 -14.53 1.00
CA ASN A 100 9.33 -13.51 0.80
C ASN A 100 8.77 -12.13 0.43
N LYS A 101 7.58 -12.08 -0.19
CA LYS A 101 6.85 -10.86 -0.56
C LYS A 101 5.93 -10.36 0.57
N LEU A 102 5.70 -11.16 1.60
CA LEU A 102 4.86 -10.82 2.75
C LEU A 102 5.73 -10.34 3.92
N LYS A 103 5.23 -9.39 4.71
CA LYS A 103 5.77 -9.18 6.06
C LYS A 103 5.26 -10.26 7.01
N LYS A 104 5.98 -10.49 8.11
CA LYS A 104 5.72 -11.59 9.05
C LYS A 104 4.27 -11.61 9.55
N ASP A 105 3.76 -10.45 9.93
CA ASP A 105 2.43 -10.31 10.56
C ASP A 105 1.30 -10.67 9.59
N ILE A 106 1.39 -10.22 8.34
CA ILE A 106 0.36 -10.51 7.33
C ILE A 106 0.40 -11.99 6.91
N SER A 107 1.58 -12.61 6.86
CA SER A 107 1.72 -14.05 6.55
C SER A 107 0.96 -14.90 7.56
N GLN A 108 1.08 -14.61 8.87
CA GLN A 108 0.36 -15.34 9.91
C GLN A 108 -1.17 -15.15 9.82
N SER A 109 -1.63 -13.94 9.53
CA SER A 109 -3.06 -13.66 9.32
C SER A 109 -3.61 -14.42 8.10
N LEU A 110 -2.88 -14.45 6.98
CA LEU A 110 -3.31 -15.17 5.79
C LEU A 110 -3.35 -16.69 6.04
N LYS A 111 -2.34 -17.25 6.72
CA LYS A 111 -2.31 -18.68 7.07
C LYS A 111 -3.51 -19.07 7.92
N SER A 112 -3.84 -18.25 8.91
CA SER A 112 -5.02 -18.43 9.75
C SER A 112 -6.32 -18.44 8.95
N ARG A 113 -6.44 -17.57 7.93
CA ARG A 113 -7.60 -17.54 7.03
C ARG A 113 -7.72 -18.80 6.17
N VAL A 114 -6.61 -19.31 5.64
CA VAL A 114 -6.61 -20.57 4.87
C VAL A 114 -7.01 -21.74 5.76
N LEU A 115 -6.46 -21.84 6.96
CA LEU A 115 -6.82 -22.89 7.92
C LEU A 115 -8.32 -22.84 8.29
N SER A 116 -8.86 -21.64 8.50
CA SER A 116 -10.29 -21.46 8.81
C SER A 116 -11.25 -21.86 7.68
N ARG A 117 -10.77 -21.99 6.43
CA ARG A 117 -11.59 -22.35 5.26
C ARG A 117 -12.01 -23.83 5.28
N GLY A 118 -11.28 -24.68 6.00
CA GLY A 118 -11.47 -26.14 6.04
C GLY A 118 -10.74 -26.87 4.90
N LYS A 119 -10.28 -28.10 5.18
CA LYS A 119 -9.34 -28.86 4.32
C LYS A 119 -9.89 -29.24 2.93
N ASN A 120 -11.21 -29.29 2.76
CA ASN A 120 -11.85 -29.77 1.52
C ASN A 120 -12.52 -28.64 0.71
N THR A 121 -12.13 -27.39 0.95
CA THR A 121 -12.69 -26.23 0.24
C THR A 121 -11.66 -25.67 -0.73
N GLU A 122 -11.89 -25.87 -2.02
CA GLU A 122 -11.14 -25.20 -3.08
C GLU A 122 -11.75 -23.82 -3.33
N ALA A 123 -10.91 -22.80 -3.49
CA ALA A 123 -11.35 -21.49 -3.93
C ALA A 123 -10.57 -21.06 -5.16
N VAL A 124 -11.28 -20.50 -6.13
CA VAL A 124 -10.70 -19.89 -7.32
C VAL A 124 -11.06 -18.41 -7.29
N TRP A 125 -10.04 -17.57 -7.26
CA TRP A 125 -10.19 -16.12 -7.30
C TRP A 125 -9.82 -15.62 -8.69
N THR A 126 -10.65 -14.74 -9.22
CA THR A 126 -10.47 -14.12 -10.52
C THR A 126 -10.71 -12.62 -10.41
N LEU A 127 -9.83 -11.87 -11.09
CA LEU A 127 -9.92 -10.42 -11.18
C LEU A 127 -10.46 -10.04 -12.55
N ASP A 128 -11.73 -9.65 -12.59
CA ASP A 128 -12.47 -9.50 -13.84
C ASP A 128 -12.16 -8.17 -14.51
N LYS A 129 -12.29 -7.06 -13.77
CA LYS A 129 -12.17 -5.71 -14.35
C LYS A 129 -11.65 -4.69 -13.35
N TYR A 130 -10.91 -3.71 -13.85
CA TYR A 130 -10.60 -2.47 -13.12
C TYR A 130 -11.57 -1.37 -13.52
N HIS A 131 -12.15 -0.69 -12.53
CA HIS A 131 -12.96 0.51 -12.76
C HIS A 131 -12.08 1.74 -13.03
N HIS A 132 -10.90 1.76 -12.43
CA HIS A 132 -9.87 2.76 -12.70
C HIS A 132 -8.48 2.17 -12.46
N ARG A 133 -7.45 2.79 -13.05
CA ARG A 133 -6.05 2.42 -12.76
C ARG A 133 -5.77 2.53 -11.25
N PRO A 134 -4.96 1.64 -10.66
CA PRO A 134 -4.54 1.75 -9.27
C PRO A 134 -3.96 3.14 -8.98
N ARG A 135 -4.39 3.75 -7.87
CA ARG A 135 -4.00 5.14 -7.53
C ARG A 135 -3.19 5.16 -6.26
N LEU A 136 -2.04 5.82 -6.29
CA LEU A 136 -1.29 6.13 -5.07
C LEU A 136 -2.07 7.17 -4.25
N VAL A 137 -2.52 6.78 -3.06
CA VAL A 137 -3.31 7.62 -2.15
C VAL A 137 -2.42 8.33 -1.16
N ALA A 138 -1.50 7.59 -0.55
CA ALA A 138 -0.57 8.10 0.45
C ALA A 138 0.80 7.47 0.25
N TYR A 139 1.83 8.24 0.58
CA TYR A 139 3.21 7.80 0.61
C TYR A 139 3.86 8.43 1.83
N SER A 140 4.51 7.61 2.64
CA SER A 140 5.15 8.02 3.88
C SER A 140 6.55 7.43 3.96
N VAL A 141 7.46 8.19 4.56
CA VAL A 141 8.80 7.71 4.85
C VAL A 141 9.12 8.01 6.32
N ALA A 142 9.56 6.98 7.03
CA ALA A 142 10.04 7.09 8.41
C ALA A 142 11.55 6.84 8.43
N LEU A 143 12.32 7.77 8.98
CA LEU A 143 13.72 7.53 9.32
C LEU A 143 13.76 6.68 10.59
N ILE A 144 14.53 5.59 10.56
CA ILE A 144 14.66 4.70 11.71
C ILE A 144 15.73 5.22 12.66
N ASP A 145 16.86 5.66 12.12
CA ASP A 145 18.00 6.13 12.89
C ASP A 145 18.59 7.41 12.29
N PRO A 146 18.22 8.60 12.77
CA PRO A 146 18.66 9.87 12.19
C PRO A 146 20.16 10.16 12.42
N ASN A 147 20.87 9.39 13.26
CA ASN A 147 22.27 9.66 13.60
C ASN A 147 23.25 8.99 12.62
N LYS A 148 22.77 8.07 11.76
CA LYS A 148 23.60 7.41 10.75
C LYS A 148 24.03 8.40 9.66
N PRO A 149 25.19 8.17 9.03
CA PRO A 149 25.58 8.98 7.89
C PRO A 149 24.60 8.75 6.73
N LYS A 150 24.39 9.78 5.91
CA LYS A 150 23.37 9.80 4.83
C LYS A 150 23.47 8.63 3.84
N TRP A 151 24.66 8.05 3.66
CA TRP A 151 24.90 6.92 2.75
C TRP A 151 24.62 5.54 3.36
N ALA A 152 24.52 5.45 4.69
CA ALA A 152 24.13 4.24 5.42
C ALA A 152 22.81 4.47 6.18
N GLN A 153 21.99 5.40 5.69
CA GLN A 153 20.76 5.79 6.36
C GLN A 153 19.77 4.62 6.32
N SER A 154 19.22 4.28 7.49
CA SER A 154 18.14 3.30 7.58
C SER A 154 16.79 4.02 7.60
N TYR A 155 15.89 3.62 6.72
CA TYR A 155 14.56 4.21 6.59
C TYR A 155 13.54 3.21 6.07
N MET A 156 12.28 3.52 6.32
CA MET A 156 11.13 2.72 5.93
C MET A 156 10.22 3.55 5.06
N GLN A 157 9.84 3.01 3.91
CA GLN A 157 8.89 3.62 3.00
C GLN A 157 7.58 2.84 3.02
N GLN A 158 6.46 3.53 3.09
CA GLN A 158 5.14 2.94 3.04
C GLN A 158 4.32 3.64 1.96
N ALA A 159 3.62 2.86 1.14
CA ALA A 159 2.75 3.35 0.10
C ALA A 159 1.36 2.71 0.23
N VAL A 160 0.33 3.54 0.13
CA VAL A 160 -1.07 3.12 0.14
C VAL A 160 -1.65 3.30 -1.25
N VAL A 161 -2.12 2.21 -1.85
CA VAL A 161 -2.66 2.17 -3.21
C VAL A 161 -4.14 1.80 -3.16
N GLU A 162 -4.99 2.61 -3.79
CA GLU A 162 -6.42 2.31 -3.98
C GLU A 162 -6.60 1.44 -5.21
N LEU A 163 -7.23 0.27 -5.03
CA LEU A 163 -7.71 -0.60 -6.09
C LEU A 163 -9.24 -0.62 -6.08
N ASP A 164 -9.87 -0.42 -7.24
CA ASP A 164 -11.32 -0.50 -7.42
C ASP A 164 -11.60 -1.46 -8.58
N THR A 165 -12.03 -2.66 -8.23
CA THR A 165 -12.03 -3.82 -9.13
C THR A 165 -13.29 -4.66 -8.97
N ASP A 166 -13.73 -5.31 -10.03
CA ASP A 166 -14.70 -6.40 -9.95
C ASP A 166 -13.96 -7.73 -9.77
N GLN A 167 -14.38 -8.48 -8.78
CA GLN A 167 -13.74 -9.73 -8.36
C GLN A 167 -14.77 -10.83 -8.24
N SER A 168 -14.41 -12.01 -8.69
CA SER A 168 -15.21 -13.23 -8.57
C SER A 168 -14.46 -14.25 -7.71
N LEU A 169 -15.20 -14.91 -6.82
CA LEU A 169 -14.67 -15.95 -5.94
C LEU A 169 -15.57 -17.17 -6.04
N THR A 170 -15.11 -18.20 -6.72
CA THR A 170 -15.81 -19.48 -6.79
C THR A 170 -15.29 -20.38 -5.68
N ARG A 171 -16.19 -20.90 -4.84
CA ARG A 171 -15.86 -21.89 -3.80
C ARG A 171 -16.45 -23.24 -4.18
N ARG A 172 -15.63 -24.29 -4.12
CA ARG A 172 -16.03 -25.67 -4.37
C ARG A 172 -15.75 -26.48 -3.11
N LYS A 173 -16.76 -27.19 -2.61
CA LYS A 173 -16.55 -28.19 -1.56
C LYS A 173 -16.35 -29.54 -2.23
N ARG A 174 -15.26 -30.22 -1.89
CA ARG A 174 -14.98 -31.57 -2.37
C ARG A 174 -15.67 -32.57 -1.44
N THR A 175 -16.90 -32.96 -1.77
CA THR A 175 -17.62 -34.05 -1.10
C THR A 175 -17.24 -35.38 -1.77
N LEU A 176 -17.05 -36.44 -0.98
CA LEU A 176 -16.63 -37.77 -1.45
C LEU A 176 -17.66 -38.43 -2.40
N GLU A 177 -18.92 -38.00 -2.35
CA GLU A 177 -19.99 -38.45 -3.24
C GLU A 177 -20.19 -37.45 -4.39
N LYS A 178 -19.40 -37.63 -5.45
CA LYS A 178 -19.62 -37.32 -6.88
C LYS A 178 -20.50 -36.16 -7.37
N GLN A 179 -20.80 -35.14 -6.58
CA GLN A 179 -21.30 -33.85 -7.04
C GLN A 179 -20.64 -32.75 -6.21
N ALA A 180 -19.69 -32.05 -6.83
CA ALA A 180 -19.18 -30.80 -6.28
C ALA A 180 -20.32 -29.78 -6.33
N GLU A 181 -21.11 -29.70 -5.26
CA GLU A 181 -22.05 -28.60 -5.09
C GLU A 181 -21.25 -27.29 -5.13
N THR A 182 -21.52 -26.48 -6.16
CA THR A 182 -20.93 -25.15 -6.29
C THR A 182 -21.61 -24.25 -5.27
N ALA A 183 -21.13 -24.30 -4.03
CA ALA A 183 -21.63 -23.49 -2.93
C ALA A 183 -21.16 -22.03 -3.10
N GLY A 184 -21.78 -21.30 -4.03
CA GLY A 184 -21.65 -19.84 -4.11
C GLY A 184 -21.60 -19.29 -5.52
N GLN A 185 -22.47 -18.31 -5.78
CA GLN A 185 -22.63 -17.58 -7.04
C GLN A 185 -21.30 -16.97 -7.51
N ASN A 186 -20.94 -17.27 -8.75
CA ASN A 186 -19.83 -16.72 -9.52
C ASN A 186 -20.12 -15.27 -9.98
N THR A 187 -20.76 -14.47 -9.14
CA THR A 187 -21.14 -13.10 -9.48
C THR A 187 -20.00 -12.18 -9.11
N ALA A 188 -19.41 -11.56 -10.14
CA ALA A 188 -18.40 -10.52 -9.96
C ALA A 188 -18.93 -9.43 -9.01
N ARG A 189 -18.24 -9.25 -7.88
CA ARG A 189 -18.54 -8.22 -6.89
C ARG A 189 -17.56 -7.09 -7.04
N ARG A 190 -18.07 -5.86 -7.05
CA ARG A 190 -17.24 -4.66 -6.97
C ARG A 190 -16.63 -4.52 -5.59
N VAL A 191 -15.31 -4.48 -5.53
CA VAL A 191 -14.49 -4.37 -4.34
C VAL A 191 -13.59 -3.16 -4.47
N ARG A 192 -13.56 -2.32 -3.43
CA ARG A 192 -12.61 -1.21 -3.30
C ARG A 192 -11.75 -1.44 -2.06
N GLU A 193 -10.45 -1.54 -2.26
CA GLU A 193 -9.48 -1.84 -1.21
C GLU A 193 -8.31 -0.85 -1.24
N TYR A 194 -7.82 -0.53 -0.05
CA TYR A 194 -6.62 0.28 0.13
C TYR A 194 -5.49 -0.64 0.55
N PHE A 195 -4.62 -0.95 -0.38
CA PHE A 195 -3.54 -1.90 -0.22
C PHE A 195 -2.28 -1.18 0.25
N VAL A 196 -1.66 -1.68 1.31
CA VAL A 196 -0.48 -1.09 1.94
C VAL A 196 0.73 -1.95 1.65
N ILE A 197 1.71 -1.35 0.99
CA ILE A 197 3.01 -1.97 0.74
C ILE A 197 4.11 -1.18 1.43
N GLN A 198 5.15 -1.89 1.84
CA GLN A 198 6.26 -1.34 2.58
C GLN A 198 7.59 -1.82 2.01
N LYS A 199 8.54 -0.90 1.90
CA LYS A 199 9.93 -1.18 1.58
C LYS A 199 10.80 -0.72 2.75
N SER A 200 11.77 -1.53 3.12
CA SER A 200 12.70 -1.24 4.20
C SER A 200 14.09 -1.07 3.60
N VAL A 201 14.80 -0.04 4.03
CA VAL A 201 16.19 0.21 3.64
C VAL A 201 17.01 0.22 4.92
N ILE A 202 17.96 -0.70 5.01
CA ILE A 202 18.79 -0.91 6.19
C ILE A 202 20.22 -0.69 5.74
N ASP A 203 20.92 0.23 6.41
CA ASP A 203 22.32 0.56 6.12
C ASP A 203 22.59 0.88 4.63
N GLY A 204 21.66 1.60 3.99
CA GLY A 204 21.73 1.94 2.57
C GLY A 204 21.30 0.82 1.61
N VAL A 205 21.14 -0.42 2.11
CA VAL A 205 20.69 -1.56 1.30
C VAL A 205 19.16 -1.64 1.33
N GLY A 206 18.55 -1.46 0.15
CA GLY A 206 17.10 -1.50 0.00
C GLY A 206 16.56 -2.91 -0.23
N GLU A 207 15.58 -3.32 0.57
CA GLU A 207 14.79 -4.52 0.29
C GLU A 207 13.78 -4.27 -0.85
N ASP A 208 13.19 -5.37 -1.36
CA ASP A 208 12.02 -5.30 -2.21
C ASP A 208 10.77 -4.79 -1.48
N TRP A 209 9.81 -4.28 -2.25
CA TRP A 209 8.48 -3.95 -1.74
C TRP A 209 7.77 -5.22 -1.27
N LYS A 210 7.36 -5.22 0.00
CA LYS A 210 6.61 -6.30 0.64
C LYS A 210 5.21 -5.81 0.99
N ILE A 211 4.28 -6.76 1.08
CA ILE A 211 2.92 -6.50 1.51
C ILE A 211 2.93 -6.27 3.02
N TRP A 212 2.43 -5.11 3.44
CA TRP A 212 2.25 -4.79 4.85
C TRP A 212 0.84 -5.18 5.31
N GLY A 213 -0.17 -4.86 4.49
CA GLY A 213 -1.56 -5.21 4.80
C GLY A 213 -2.57 -4.42 3.98
N MET A 214 -3.77 -4.30 4.51
CA MET A 214 -4.87 -3.53 3.94
C MET A 214 -5.34 -2.50 4.96
N THR A 215 -5.87 -1.38 4.48
CA THR A 215 -6.44 -0.33 5.33
C THR A 215 -7.83 0.10 4.86
N ARG A 216 -8.51 0.86 5.71
CA ARG A 216 -9.81 1.47 5.42
C ARG A 216 -9.64 2.92 4.99
N PRO A 217 -10.57 3.48 4.20
CA PRO A 217 -10.55 4.91 3.91
C PRO A 217 -10.72 5.72 5.20
N THR A 218 -9.96 6.80 5.34
CA THR A 218 -10.14 7.78 6.41
C THR A 218 -11.46 8.54 6.21
N THR A 219 -12.29 8.62 7.24
CA THR A 219 -13.57 9.36 7.26
C THR A 219 -13.41 10.78 7.82
N ILE A 220 -14.43 11.64 7.70
CA ILE A 220 -14.43 12.98 8.32
C ILE A 220 -14.29 12.89 9.84
N GLN A 221 -14.97 11.91 10.43
CA GLN A 221 -14.92 11.68 11.86
C GLN A 221 -13.50 11.33 12.29
N ASP A 222 -12.79 10.51 11.52
CA ASP A 222 -11.38 10.20 11.79
C ASP A 222 -10.49 11.45 11.72
N VAL A 223 -10.67 12.31 10.70
CA VAL A 223 -9.90 13.56 10.57
C VAL A 223 -10.19 14.51 11.73
N ARG A 224 -11.46 14.65 12.14
CA ARG A 224 -11.84 15.51 13.27
C ARG A 224 -11.26 14.98 14.58
N ARG A 225 -11.37 13.67 14.83
CA ARG A 225 -10.78 13.01 16.00
C ARG A 225 -9.27 13.23 16.05
N ASP A 226 -8.57 13.09 14.93
CA ASP A 226 -7.12 13.32 14.88
C ASP A 226 -6.75 14.79 15.15
N LEU A 227 -7.54 15.73 14.63
CA LEU A 227 -7.35 17.17 14.88
C LEU A 227 -7.63 17.52 16.35
N ASN A 228 -8.70 16.98 16.95
CA ASN A 228 -9.04 17.19 18.35
C ASN A 228 -7.93 16.68 19.26
N LYS A 229 -7.41 15.48 18.99
CA LYS A 229 -6.24 14.92 19.69
C LYS A 229 -5.01 15.80 19.59
N GLN A 230 -4.72 16.35 18.41
CA GLN A 230 -3.58 17.29 18.22
C GLN A 230 -3.76 18.60 18.99
N MET A 231 -5.00 19.04 19.18
CA MET A 231 -5.33 20.26 19.93
C MET A 231 -5.56 20.01 21.42
N GLY A 232 -5.46 18.77 21.90
CA GLY A 232 -5.73 18.41 23.30
C GLY A 232 -7.20 18.55 23.71
N LEU A 233 -8.13 18.53 22.74
CA LEU A 233 -9.58 18.60 22.98
C LEU A 233 -10.15 17.20 23.22
N SER A 234 -11.11 17.06 24.13
CA SER A 234 -11.80 15.79 24.38
C SER A 234 -12.69 15.39 23.20
N ASP A 235 -12.89 14.08 23.04
CA ASP A 235 -13.70 13.48 21.96
C ASP A 235 -15.22 13.70 22.15
N ASP A 236 -15.65 14.40 23.21
CA ASP A 236 -17.04 14.48 23.69
C ASP A 236 -17.92 15.55 23.03
N ILE A 237 -17.80 15.76 21.72
CA ILE A 237 -18.76 16.61 21.00
C ILE A 237 -19.28 15.86 19.77
N TYR A 238 -20.58 15.52 19.86
CA TYR A 238 -21.48 14.80 18.96
C TYR A 238 -21.65 13.30 19.17
#